data_AF-A0A139D2K0-F1
#
_entry.id   AF-A0A139D2K0-F1
#
_cell.length_a   1.000
_cell.length_b   1.000
_cell.length_c   1.000
_cell.angle_alpha   90.00
_cell.angle_beta   90.00
_cell.angle_gamma   90.00
#
_symmetry.space_group_name_H-M   'P 1'
#
loop_
_entity.id
_entity.type
_entity.pdbx_description
1 polymer ?
#
loop_
_entity_poly.entity_id
_entity_poly.type
_entity_poly.pdbx_seq_one_letter_code
_entity_poly.pdbx_strand_id
1 'polypeptide(L)'
;PRKDGAVLFEGRKYLIHAHVIQKHSEEHQRQRAYRDYLLANPQVRADYERQKKAILAEGVTDQEAYVKRKAPFVKAVLNDLAG
;
A
#
# COMPACT_ATOMS: atom_id res chain seq x y z
N PRO A 1 8.31 13.57 -2.38
CA PRO A 1 7.26 14.16 -3.26
C PRO A 1 6.53 13.08 -4.07
N ARG A 2 5.20 13.17 -4.21
CA ARG A 2 4.38 12.23 -5.00
C ARG A 2 4.29 12.67 -6.47
N LYS A 3 4.30 11.71 -7.39
CA LYS A 3 4.07 11.90 -8.82
C LYS A 3 3.10 10.84 -9.32
N ASP A 4 2.01 11.26 -9.94
CA ASP A 4 1.06 10.37 -10.62
C ASP A 4 1.26 10.49 -12.14
N GLY A 5 1.14 9.37 -12.85
CA GLY A 5 1.32 9.34 -14.30
C GLY A 5 0.74 8.08 -14.92
N ALA A 6 0.97 7.90 -16.21
CA ALA A 6 0.58 6.69 -16.92
C ALA A 6 1.68 6.26 -17.90
N VAL A 7 1.86 4.95 -18.04
CA VAL A 7 2.77 4.34 -19.03
C VAL A 7 1.96 3.43 -19.94
N LEU A 8 2.22 3.52 -21.24
CA LEU A 8 1.73 2.54 -22.22
C LEU A 8 2.82 1.50 -22.43
N PHE A 9 2.50 0.23 -22.21
CA PHE A 9 3.41 -0.88 -22.40
C PHE A 9 2.63 -2.03 -23.05
N GLU A 10 3.10 -2.52 -24.20
CA GLU A 10 2.47 -3.60 -24.98
C GLU A 10 0.96 -3.37 -25.23
N GLY A 11 0.58 -2.12 -25.59
CA GLY A 11 -0.80 -1.75 -25.86
C GLY A 11 -1.68 -1.60 -24.62
N ARG A 12 -1.15 -1.82 -23.40
CA ARG A 12 -1.88 -1.65 -22.15
C ARG A 12 -1.45 -0.39 -21.41
N LYS A 13 -2.43 0.36 -20.89
CA LYS A 13 -2.21 1.54 -20.04
C LYS A 13 -2.10 1.12 -18.57
N TYR A 14 -1.00 1.54 -17.93
CA TYR A 14 -0.75 1.36 -16.51
C TYR A 14 -0.71 2.73 -15.83
N LEU A 15 -1.48 2.88 -14.75
CA LEU A 15 -1.42 4.07 -13.90
C LEU A 15 -0.28 3.90 -12.89
N ILE A 16 0.59 4.89 -12.81
CA ILE A 16 1.76 4.91 -11.94
C ILE A 16 1.56 5.92 -10.82
N HIS A 17 1.86 5.49 -9.60
CA HIS A 17 1.88 6.31 -8.41
C HIS A 17 3.25 6.18 -7.76
N ALA A 18 4.10 7.20 -7.92
CA ALA A 18 5.49 7.18 -7.53
C ALA A 18 5.77 8.15 -6.38
N HIS A 19 6.53 7.69 -5.39
CA HIS A 19 7.05 8.52 -4.31
C HIS A 19 8.56 8.63 -4.43
N VAL A 20 9.07 9.85 -4.55
CA VAL A 20 10.51 10.13 -4.40
C VAL A 20 10.79 10.36 -2.92
N ILE A 21 11.63 9.50 -2.34
CA ILE A 21 11.96 9.46 -0.92
C ILE A 21 13.48 9.41 -0.79
N GLN A 22 14.02 10.18 0.15
CA GLN A 22 15.45 10.19 0.44
C GLN A 22 15.93 8.83 0.94
N LYS A 23 17.05 8.36 0.40
CA LYS A 23 17.68 7.11 0.85
C LYS A 23 18.03 7.20 2.34
N HIS A 24 17.72 6.13 3.08
CA HIS A 24 17.95 5.98 4.53
C HIS A 24 17.15 6.91 5.46
N SER A 25 16.22 7.73 4.96
CA SER A 25 15.29 8.44 5.85
C SER A 25 14.41 7.47 6.63
N GLU A 26 13.82 7.94 7.73
CA GLU A 26 12.85 7.17 8.53
C GLU A 26 11.72 6.62 7.64
N GLU A 27 11.15 7.46 6.78
CA GLU A 27 10.08 7.07 5.85
C GLU A 27 10.54 5.96 4.88
N HIS A 28 11.77 6.05 4.36
CA HIS A 28 12.32 4.99 3.50
C HIS A 28 12.44 3.67 4.27
N GLN A 29 12.98 3.70 5.49
CA GLN A 29 13.16 2.49 6.31
C GLN A 29 11.80 1.87 6.69
N ARG A 30 10.84 2.70 7.11
CA ARG A 30 9.48 2.28 7.47
C ARG A 30 8.75 1.63 6.29
N GLN A 31 8.79 2.23 5.10
CA GLN A 31 8.16 1.64 3.91
C GLN A 31 8.83 0.32 3.50
N ARG A 32 10.16 0.23 3.63
CA ARG A 32 10.92 -1.00 3.38
C ARG A 32 10.56 -2.10 4.37
N ALA A 33 10.55 -1.80 5.66
CA ALA A 33 10.19 -2.74 6.72
C ALA A 33 8.78 -3.30 6.53
N TYR A 34 7.79 -2.43 6.24
CA TYR A 34 6.43 -2.85 5.95
C TYR A 34 6.34 -3.81 4.75
N ARG A 35 7.03 -3.48 3.65
CA ARG A 35 7.08 -4.34 2.46
C ARG A 35 7.70 -5.69 2.79
N ASP A 36 8.87 -5.68 3.42
CA ASP A 36 9.65 -6.89 3.69
C ASP A 36 8.89 -7.80 4.69
N TYR A 37 8.18 -7.22 5.66
CA TYR A 37 7.27 -7.95 6.56
C TYR A 37 6.12 -8.63 5.82
N LEU A 38 5.41 -7.93 4.93
CA LEU A 38 4.32 -8.55 4.15
C LEU A 38 4.81 -9.66 3.22
N LEU A 39 6.04 -9.55 2.69
CA LEU A 39 6.65 -10.61 1.88
C LEU A 39 7.02 -11.83 2.73
N ALA A 40 7.52 -11.61 3.94
CA ALA A 40 7.90 -12.67 4.88
C ALA A 40 6.69 -13.35 5.55
N ASN A 41 5.52 -12.69 5.59
CA ASN A 41 4.32 -13.18 6.28
C ASN A 41 3.14 -13.37 5.31
N PRO A 42 3.08 -14.48 4.54
CA PRO A 42 2.05 -14.71 3.53
C PRO A 42 0.61 -14.64 4.06
N GLN A 43 0.39 -15.07 5.31
CA GLN A 43 -0.94 -15.01 5.93
C GLN A 43 -1.39 -13.56 6.16
N VAL A 44 -0.50 -12.71 6.69
CA VAL A 44 -0.80 -11.28 6.89
C VAL A 44 -1.05 -10.59 5.55
N ARG A 45 -0.29 -10.95 4.51
CA ARG A 45 -0.54 -10.46 3.14
C ARG A 45 -1.92 -10.89 2.63
N ALA A 46 -2.30 -12.15 2.84
CA ALA A 46 -3.62 -12.64 2.44
C ALA A 46 -4.76 -11.92 3.20
N ASP A 47 -4.57 -11.64 4.48
CA ASP A 47 -5.52 -10.86 5.28
C ASP A 47 -5.66 -9.42 4.76
N TYR A 48 -4.54 -8.79 4.40
CA TYR A 48 -4.55 -7.46 3.78
C TYR A 48 -5.30 -7.46 2.45
N GLU A 49 -5.09 -8.46 1.61
CA GLU A 49 -5.79 -8.61 0.34
C GLU A 49 -7.29 -8.83 0.53
N ARG A 50 -7.68 -9.68 1.48
CA ARG A 50 -9.08 -9.92 1.82
C ARG A 50 -9.77 -8.63 2.26
N GLN A 51 -9.14 -7.84 3.11
CA GLN A 51 -9.70 -6.56 3.56
C GLN A 51 -9.87 -5.57 2.40
N LYS A 52 -8.88 -5.46 1.51
CA LYS A 52 -8.99 -4.63 0.30
C LYS A 52 -10.16 -5.06 -0.58
N LYS A 53 -10.36 -6.37 -0.78
CA LYS A 53 -11.47 -6.91 -1.57
C LYS A 53 -12.82 -6.64 -0.89
N ALA A 54 -12.91 -6.77 0.44
CA ALA A 54 -14.12 -6.46 1.19
C ALA A 54 -14.55 -5.00 1.02
N ILE A 55 -13.62 -4.05 1.14
CA ILE A 55 -13.90 -2.62 0.92
C ILE A 55 -14.49 -2.37 -0.47
N LEU A 56 -13.96 -3.03 -1.50
CA LEU A 56 -14.46 -2.92 -2.87
C LEU A 56 -15.83 -3.59 -3.05
N ALA A 57 -16.06 -4.73 -2.40
CA ALA A 57 -17.35 -5.43 -2.44
C ALA A 57 -18.49 -4.63 -1.80
N GLU A 58 -18.17 -3.71 -0.89
CA GLU A 58 -19.11 -2.74 -0.31
C GLU A 58 -19.41 -1.55 -1.25
N GLY A 59 -18.89 -1.56 -2.49
CA GLY A 59 -19.17 -0.53 -3.49
C GLY A 59 -18.36 0.77 -3.31
N VAL A 60 -17.30 0.76 -2.49
CA VAL A 60 -16.42 1.93 -2.34
C VAL A 60 -15.61 2.13 -3.61
N THR A 61 -15.94 3.18 -4.36
CA THR A 61 -15.24 3.59 -5.59
C THR A 61 -14.43 4.86 -5.43
N ASP A 62 -14.67 5.63 -4.35
CA ASP A 62 -13.91 6.84 -4.05
C ASP A 62 -12.54 6.52 -3.46
N GLN A 63 -11.50 7.19 -3.97
CA GLN A 63 -10.12 6.92 -3.60
C GLN A 63 -9.82 7.32 -2.15
N GLU A 64 -10.35 8.44 -1.67
CA GLU A 64 -10.09 8.92 -0.30
C GLU A 64 -10.76 8.01 0.73
N ALA A 65 -12.03 7.65 0.49
CA ALA A 65 -12.76 6.70 1.32
C ALA A 65 -12.05 5.34 1.34
N TYR A 66 -11.58 4.85 0.20
CA TYR A 66 -10.82 3.60 0.13
C TYR A 66 -9.53 3.66 0.97
N VAL A 67 -8.74 4.73 0.84
CA VAL A 67 -7.50 4.92 1.60
C VAL A 67 -7.79 5.00 3.10
N LYS A 68 -8.81 5.76 3.52
CA LYS A 68 -9.20 5.91 4.92
C LYS A 68 -9.60 4.57 5.55
N ARG A 69 -10.33 3.73 4.83
CA ARG A 69 -10.77 2.40 5.32
C ARG A 69 -9.65 1.36 5.37
N LYS A 70 -8.64 1.50 4.52
CA LYS A 70 -7.46 0.63 4.50
C LYS A 70 -6.42 1.01 5.57
N ALA A 71 -6.38 2.28 5.97
CA ALA A 71 -5.36 2.82 6.87
C ALA A 71 -5.24 2.08 8.23
N PRO A 72 -6.31 1.62 8.89
CA PRO A 72 -6.20 0.94 10.19
C PRO A 72 -5.33 -0.32 10.16
N PHE A 73 -5.45 -1.15 9.10
CA PHE A 73 -4.63 -2.35 8.96
C PHE A 73 -3.14 -2.01 8.79
N VAL A 74 -2.85 -1.02 7.94
CA VAL A 74 -1.48 -0.58 7.70
C VAL A 74 -0.87 -0.06 9.00
N LYS A 75 -1.63 0.72 9.78
CA LYS A 75 -1.18 1.23 11.09
C LYS A 75 -0.93 0.10 12.09
N ALA A 76 -1.82 -0.89 12.18
CA ALA A 76 -1.65 -2.03 13.09
C ALA A 76 -0.34 -2.78 12.80
N VAL A 77 -0.11 -3.16 11.54
CA VAL A 77 1.13 -3.85 11.14
C VAL A 77 2.38 -3.00 11.40
N LEU A 78 2.31 -1.69 11.15
CA LEU A 78 3.45 -0.79 11.41
C LEU A 78 3.75 -0.61 12.89
N ASN A 79 2.72 -0.63 13.74
CA ASN A 79 2.91 -0.58 15.20
C ASN A 79 3.57 -1.86 15.71
N ASP A 80 3.15 -3.02 15.19
CA ASP A 80 3.76 -4.32 15.53
C ASP A 80 5.24 -4.40 15.11
N LEU A 81 5.65 -3.63 14.10
CA LEU A 81 7.04 -3.54 13.64
C LEU A 81 7.89 -2.52 14.40
N ALA A 82 7.26 -1.65 15.20
CA ALA A 82 7.94 -0.60 15.96
C ALA A 82 8.19 -0.98 17.43
N GLY A 83 7.59 -2.07 17.91
CA GLY A 83 7.82 -2.68 19.21
C GLY A 83 8.83 -3.82 19.14
#